data_AF-A0A3N9URZ2-F1
#
_entry.id   AF-A0A3N9URZ2-F1
#
_cell.length_a   1.000
_cell.length_b   1.000
_cell.length_c   1.000
_cell.angle_alpha   90.00
_cell.angle_beta   90.00
_cell.angle_gamma   90.00
#
_symmetry.space_group_name_H-M   'P 1'
#
loop_
_entity.id
_entity.type
_entity.pdbx_description
1 polymer ?
#
loop_
_entity_poly.entity_id
_entity_poly.type
_entity_poly.pdbx_seq_one_letter_code
_entity_poly.pdbx_strand_id
1 'polypeptide(L)' 'MPASIYRVSASDGTIQKIYTNNNAPIAGMAYLDGSIYYANWGNEIQRPELSSMTDTETNAMYLCA' A
#
# COMPACT_ATOMS: atom_id res chain seq x y z
N MET A 1 -11.18 -11.11 0.34
CA MET A 1 -10.99 -9.75 -0.22
C MET A 1 -9.51 -9.44 -0.12
N PRO A 2 -8.83 -9.16 -1.24
CA PRO A 2 -7.41 -8.83 -1.22
C PRO A 2 -7.17 -7.49 -0.53
N ALA A 3 -5.99 -7.35 0.09
CA ALA A 3 -5.47 -6.10 0.62
C ALA A 3 -4.42 -5.52 -0.32
N SER A 4 -4.42 -4.21 -0.51
CA SER A 4 -3.37 -3.51 -1.24
C SER A 4 -2.92 -2.28 -0.46
N ILE A 5 -1.63 -1.97 -0.54
CA ILE A 5 -1.06 -0.72 0.00
C ILE A 5 -0.59 0.11 -1.18
N TYR A 6 -0.90 1.40 -1.14
CA TYR A 6 -0.51 2.38 -2.15
C TYR A 6 0.38 3.44 -1.54
N ARG A 7 1.43 3.82 -2.26
CA ARG A 7 2.24 5.00 -1.99
C ARG A 7 1.68 6.16 -2.80
N VAL A 8 1.49 7.29 -2.15
CA VAL A 8 1.11 8.55 -2.82
C VAL A 8 2.30 9.49 -2.76
N SER A 9 2.73 9.96 -3.92
CA SER A 9 3.77 10.95 -4.05
C SER A 9 3.30 12.28 -3.50
N ALA A 10 4.08 12.88 -2.59
CA ALA A 10 3.74 14.17 -2.00
C ALA A 10 3.93 15.34 -2.96
N SER A 11 4.75 15.20 -4.00
CA SER A 11 5.06 16.28 -4.93
C SER A 11 4.02 16.47 -6.03
N ASP A 12 3.41 15.38 -6.50
CA ASP A 12 2.51 15.39 -7.66
C ASP A 12 1.24 14.56 -7.48
N GLY A 13 1.05 13.92 -6.32
CA GLY A 13 -0.13 13.09 -6.05
C GLY A 13 -0.13 11.75 -6.79
N THR A 14 0.95 11.39 -7.50
CA THR A 14 1.04 10.10 -8.20
C THR A 14 0.82 8.94 -7.24
N ILE A 15 -0.08 8.03 -7.61
CA ILE A 15 -0.44 6.85 -6.80
C ILE A 15 0.27 5.63 -7.39
N GLN A 16 1.03 4.92 -6.56
CA GLN A 16 1.72 3.69 -6.93
C GLN A 16 1.26 2.55 -6.02
N LYS A 17 0.87 1.40 -6.58
CA LYS A 17 0.61 0.19 -5.79
C LYS A 17 1.96 -0.41 -5.38
N ILE A 18 2.16 -0.63 -4.08
CA ILE A 18 3.45 -1.10 -3.55
C ILE A 18 3.34 -2.44 -2.83
N TYR A 19 2.12 -2.97 -2.67
CA TYR A 19 1.90 -4.24 -2.00
C TYR A 19 0.54 -4.79 -2.35
N THR A 20 0.45 -6.11 -2.52
CA THR A 20 -0.82 -6.84 -2.59
C THR A 20 -0.72 -8.12 -1.75
N ASN A 21 -1.73 -8.36 -0.92
CA ASN A 21 -1.94 -9.61 -0.22
C ASN A 21 -3.32 -10.17 -0.57
N ASN A 22 -3.35 -11.32 -1.23
CA ASN A 22 -4.60 -11.94 -1.67
C ASN A 22 -5.27 -12.82 -0.59
N ASN A 23 -4.63 -13.01 0.56
CA ASN A 23 -5.08 -13.98 1.56
C ASN A 23 -6.08 -13.38 2.55
N ALA A 24 -5.92 -12.11 2.93
CA ALA A 24 -6.79 -11.46 3.91
C ALA A 24 -6.80 -9.92 3.78
N PRO A 25 -7.91 -9.24 4.15
CA PRO A 25 -7.98 -7.79 4.18
C PRO A 25 -7.21 -7.20 5.37
N ILE A 26 -6.76 -5.94 5.23
CA ILE A 26 -6.13 -5.16 6.31
C ILE A 26 -7.21 -4.70 7.29
N ALA A 27 -7.00 -4.94 8.58
CA ALA A 27 -7.87 -4.51 9.67
C ALA A 27 -7.33 -3.26 10.39
N GLY A 28 -6.01 -3.11 10.45
CA GLY A 28 -5.33 -1.95 11.03
C GLY A 28 -3.92 -1.81 10.49
N MET A 29 -3.41 -0.58 10.44
CA MET A 29 -2.10 -0.27 9.87
C MET A 29 -1.41 0.83 10.68
N ALA A 30 -0.11 0.70 10.88
CA ALA A 30 0.75 1.67 11.53
C ALA A 30 2.05 1.87 10.74
N TYR A 31 2.58 3.08 10.79
CA TYR A 31 3.91 3.40 10.28
C TYR A 31 4.83 3.68 11.46
N LEU A 32 5.92 2.94 11.56
CA LEU A 32 6.89 3.04 12.64
C LEU A 32 8.29 2.80 12.10
N ASP A 33 9.22 3.72 12.39
CA ASP A 33 10.64 3.63 12.07
C ASP A 33 10.93 3.24 10.61
N GLY A 34 10.29 3.94 9.66
CA GLY A 34 10.51 3.69 8.23
C GLY A 34 9.70 2.52 7.65
N SER A 35 9.00 1.76 8.49
CA SER A 35 8.32 0.52 8.11
C SER A 35 6.80 0.62 8.28
N ILE A 36 6.05 -0.08 7.42
CA ILE A 36 4.63 -0.30 7.62
C ILE A 36 4.43 -1.64 8.33
N TYR A 37 3.57 -1.63 9.34
CA TYR A 37 3.05 -2.81 10.01
C TYR A 37 1.55 -2.83 9.81
N TYR A 38 0.98 -4.00 9.50
CA TYR A 38 -0.47 -4.13 9.43
C TYR A 38 -0.94 -5.44 10.07
N ALA A 39 -2.13 -5.39 10.65
CA ALA A 39 -2.84 -6.57 11.11
C ALA A 39 -3.89 -6.94 10.07
N ASN A 40 -4.06 -8.23 9.84
CA ASN A 40 -5.28 -8.76 9.20
C ASN A 40 -6.25 -9.21 10.31
N TRP A 41 -7.43 -9.71 9.93
CA TRP A 41 -8.38 -10.32 10.88
C TRP A 41 -7.92 -11.69 11.43
N GLY A 42 -6.70 -12.13 11.09
CA GLY A 42 -6.04 -13.25 11.74
C GLY A 42 -5.34 -12.81 13.03
N ASN A 43 -4.47 -13.68 13.55
CA ASN A 43 -3.73 -13.45 14.79
C ASN A 43 -2.28 -12.99 14.54
N GLU A 44 -2.01 -12.40 13.36
CA GLU A 44 -0.65 -12.07 12.93
C GLU A 44 -0.50 -10.58 12.59
N ILE A 45 0.69 -10.05 12.88
CA ILE A 45 1.15 -8.74 12.41
C ILE A 45 2.13 -8.97 11.28
N GLN A 46 1.88 -8.33 10.14
CA GLN A 46 2.67 -8.43 8.94
C GLN A 46 3.54 -7.17 8.78
N ARG A 47 4.79 -7.34 8.36
CA ARG A 47 5.72 -6.26 7.99
C ARG A 47 6.15 -6.45 6.53
N PRO A 48 5.43 -5.90 5.55
CA PRO A 48 5.80 -6.02 4.14
C PRO A 48 7.12 -5.30 3.85
N GLU A 49 7.95 -5.92 3.01
CA GLU A 49 9.16 -5.28 2.46
C GLU A 49 8.75 -4.35 1.32
N LEU A 50 8.82 -3.04 1.55
CA LEU A 50 8.30 -2.03 0.61
C LEU A 50 9.35 -1.51 -0.38
N SER A 51 10.61 -1.89 -0.20
CA SER A 51 11.74 -1.40 -1.00
C SER A 51 11.87 -2.11 -2.35
N SER A 52 11.26 -3.29 -2.49
CA SER A 52 11.37 -4.17 -3.66
C SER A 52 10.16 -4.15 -4.58
N MET A 53 9.12 -3.37 -4.26
CA MET A 53 7.82 -3.45 -4.91
C MET A 53 7.41 -2.11 -5.50
N THR A 54 7.72 -1.91 -6.78
CA THR A 54 7.21 -0.81 -7.60
C THR A 54 6.35 -1.39 -8.72
N ASP A 55 5.04 -1.53 -8.48
CA ASP A 55 4.10 -1.63 -9.60
C ASP A 55 3.77 -0.20 -10.03
N THR A 56 4.50 0.29 -11.02
CA THR A 56 4.22 1.56 -11.68
C THR A 56 2.95 1.42 -12.51
N GLU A 57 1.79 1.52 -11.87
CA GLU A 57 0.55 1.80 -12.60
C GLU A 57 0.55 3.29 -12.97
N THR A 58 0.99 3.58 -14.18
CA THR A 58 0.86 4.88 -14.83
C THR A 58 -0.64 5.17 -15.01
N ASN A 59 -1.27 5.87 -14.06
CA ASN A 59 -2.68 6.22 -14.19
C ASN A 59 -2.84 7.64 -14.73
N ALA A 60 -3.66 7.75 -15.77
CA ALA A 60 -3.91 8.93 -16.57
C ALA A 60 -4.40 10.11 -15.74
N MET A 61 -3.95 11.31 -16.10
CA MET A 61 -4.41 12.59 -15.54
C MET A 61 -5.94 12.66 -15.54
N TYR A 62 -6.55 12.77 -14.36
CA TYR A 62 -7.87 13.36 -14.24
C TYR A 62 -7.70 14.89 -14.31
N LEU A 63 -7.86 15.47 -15.50
CA LEU A 63 -8.18 16.89 -15.61
C LEU A 63 -9.64 17.06 -15.16
N CYS A 64 -9.86 17.73 -14.03
CA CYS A 64 -11.17 18.31 -13.75
C CYS A 64 -11.36 19.49 -14.71
N ALA A 65 -12.40 19.41 -15.54
CA ALA A 65 -12.90 20.50 -16.40
C ALA A 65 -13.62 21.57 -15.57
#